data_AF-A0A382P5R8-F1
#
_entry.id   AF-A0A382P5R8-F1
#
_cell.length_a   1.000
_cell.length_b   1.000
_cell.length_c   1.000
_cell.angle_alpha   90.00
_cell.angle_beta   90.00
_cell.angle_gamma   90.00
#
_symmetry.space_group_name_H-M   'P 1'
#
loop_
_entity.id
_entity.type
_entity.pdbx_description
1 polymer ?
#
loop_
_entity_poly.entity_id
_entity_poly.type
_entity_poly.pdbx_seq_one_letter_code
_entity_poly.pdbx_strand_id
1 'polypeptide(L)'
;RGRLFTRVGERELPEWSAEFGCESWGQFFLKYVVSHPAVTAVIPGTTSERNAVDNIGAGKGLLPTSQIRSRMEEFIDALPPVERPTRS
;
A
#
# COMPACT_ATOMS: atom_id res chain seq x y z
N ARG A 1 10.10 -9.13 5.66
CA ARG A 1 9.77 -8.16 4.60
C ARG A 1 8.38 -8.54 4.06
N GLY A 2 7.44 -7.58 3.97
CA GLY A 2 6.00 -7.88 3.87
C GLY A 2 5.58 -8.60 2.59
N ARG A 3 4.73 -9.63 2.70
CA ARG A 3 4.22 -10.44 1.58
C ARG A 3 3.67 -9.59 0.43
N LEU A 4 3.01 -8.48 0.75
CA LEU A 4 2.46 -7.53 -0.23
C LEU A 4 3.54 -6.77 -1.00
N PHE A 5 4.62 -6.33 -0.34
CA PHE A 5 5.75 -5.69 -1.02
C PHE A 5 6.45 -6.64 -1.99
N THR A 6 6.52 -7.93 -1.67
CA THR A 6 7.01 -8.95 -2.59
C THR A 6 6.05 -9.16 -3.77
N ARG A 7 4.73 -9.09 -3.53
CA ARG A 7 3.71 -9.25 -4.59
C ARG A 7 3.74 -8.11 -5.60
N VAL A 8 3.86 -6.85 -5.15
CA VAL A 8 3.93 -5.70 -6.05
C VAL A 8 5.28 -5.57 -6.74
N GLY A 9 6.38 -5.88 -6.07
CA GLY A 9 7.72 -5.88 -6.67
C GLY A 9 8.11 -4.51 -7.22
N GLU A 10 8.55 -4.47 -8.47
CA GLU A 10 8.95 -3.25 -9.20
C GLU A 10 7.81 -2.62 -10.03
N ARG A 11 6.57 -3.10 -9.86
CA ARG A 11 5.42 -2.55 -10.58
C ARG A 11 5.21 -1.09 -10.22
N GLU A 12 4.82 -0.31 -11.21
CA GLU A 12 4.33 1.05 -10.99
C GLU A 12 3.01 1.02 -10.23
N LEU A 13 2.72 2.11 -9.51
CA LEU A 13 1.41 2.31 -8.90
C LEU A 13 0.36 2.39 -10.00
N PRO A 14 -0.87 1.90 -9.74
CA PRO A 14 -1.95 2.11 -10.68
C PRO A 14 -2.27 3.61 -10.79
N GLU A 15 -2.54 4.11 -12.00
CA GLU A 15 -2.75 5.55 -12.26
C GLU A 15 -3.80 6.20 -11.35
N TRP A 16 -4.85 5.45 -11.01
CA TRP A 16 -5.92 5.91 -10.12
C TRP A 16 -5.48 6.13 -8.66
N SER A 17 -4.25 5.74 -8.28
CA SER A 17 -3.71 6.04 -6.96
C SER A 17 -3.53 7.55 -6.73
N ALA A 18 -3.35 8.31 -7.81
CA ALA A 18 -3.25 9.76 -7.76
C ALA A 18 -4.56 10.41 -7.26
N GLU A 19 -5.72 9.79 -7.47
CA GLU A 19 -7.04 10.30 -7.04
C GLU A 19 -7.12 10.53 -5.53
N PHE A 20 -6.32 9.80 -4.74
CA PHE A 20 -6.25 9.95 -3.28
C PHE A 20 -4.85 10.36 -2.78
N GLY A 21 -4.04 10.92 -3.68
CA GLY A 21 -2.71 11.47 -3.36
C GLY A 21 -1.74 10.41 -2.88
N CYS A 22 -1.70 9.25 -3.53
CA CYS A 22 -0.78 8.16 -3.21
C CYS A 22 0.35 8.07 -4.25
N GLU A 23 1.57 8.23 -3.77
CA GLU A 23 2.79 8.36 -4.59
C GLU A 23 3.77 7.19 -4.39
N SER A 24 3.54 6.33 -3.40
CA SER A 24 4.37 5.13 -3.19
C SER A 24 3.55 3.90 -2.74
N TRP A 25 4.07 2.69 -2.97
CA TRP A 25 3.45 1.46 -2.44
C TRP A 25 3.35 1.45 -0.91
N GLY A 26 4.30 2.09 -0.22
CA GLY A 26 4.23 2.30 1.22
C GLY A 26 3.00 3.11 1.62
N GLN A 27 2.78 4.24 0.93
CA GLN A 27 1.58 5.05 1.13
C GLN A 27 0.32 4.28 0.77
N PHE A 28 0.32 3.50 -0.32
CA PHE A 28 -0.83 2.72 -0.78
C PHE A 28 -1.31 1.77 0.32
N PHE A 29 -0.42 0.92 0.85
CA PHE A 29 -0.79 -0.04 1.89
C PHE A 29 -1.14 0.64 3.21
N LEU A 30 -0.42 1.70 3.59
CA LEU A 30 -0.66 2.36 4.85
C LEU A 30 -1.98 3.15 4.83
N LYS A 31 -2.32 3.82 3.72
CA LYS A 31 -3.62 4.49 3.51
C LYS A 31 -4.78 3.50 3.56
N TYR A 32 -4.63 2.30 3.00
CA TYR A 32 -5.63 1.24 3.14
C TYR A 32 -5.93 0.94 4.61
N VAL A 33 -4.89 0.70 5.41
CA VAL A 33 -5.01 0.39 6.85
C VAL A 33 -5.64 1.56 7.62
N VAL A 34 -5.09 2.77 7.47
CA VAL A 34 -5.55 3.97 8.20
C VAL A 34 -7.00 4.35 7.85
N SER A 35 -7.45 4.06 6.61
CA SER A 35 -8.80 4.42 6.18
C SER A 35 -9.91 3.53 6.75
N HIS A 36 -9.57 2.38 7.35
CA HIS A 36 -10.58 1.47 7.88
C HIS A 36 -11.21 2.06 9.16
N PRO A 37 -12.55 2.19 9.26
CA PRO A 37 -13.19 2.90 10.37
C PRO A 37 -12.94 2.26 11.75
N ALA A 38 -12.56 0.98 11.82
CA ALA A 38 -12.19 0.31 13.07
C ALA A 38 -10.74 0.63 13.52
N VAL A 39 -9.94 1.31 12.70
CA VAL A 39 -8.56 1.69 13.02
C VAL A 39 -8.56 3.07 13.67
N THR A 40 -8.12 3.13 14.92
CA THR A 40 -8.09 4.37 15.72
C THR A 40 -6.70 5.02 15.75
N ALA A 41 -5.65 4.21 15.63
CA ALA A 41 -4.26 4.67 15.55
C ALA A 41 -3.43 3.66 14.76
N VAL A 42 -2.43 4.15 14.02
CA VAL A 42 -1.45 3.31 13.32
C VAL A 42 -0.05 3.68 13.79
N ILE A 43 0.71 2.68 14.22
CA ILE A 43 2.11 2.83 14.65
C ILE A 43 2.97 2.09 13.62
N PRO A 44 3.36 2.75 12.51
CA PRO A 44 4.13 2.08 11.47
C PRO A 44 5.58 1.89 11.95
N GLY A 45 6.07 0.66 11.88
CA GLY A 45 7.49 0.37 12.12
C GLY A 45 8.35 0.98 11.01
N THR A 46 9.30 1.84 11.37
CA THR A 46 10.28 2.40 10.43
C THR A 46 11.70 1.99 10.82
N THR A 47 12.49 1.57 9.83
CA THR A 47 13.92 1.29 9.98
C THR A 47 14.77 2.18 9.07
N SER A 48 14.16 3.22 8.46
CA SER A 48 14.82 4.11 7.49
C SER A 48 14.07 5.44 7.38
N GLU A 49 14.80 6.53 7.18
CA GLU A 49 14.27 7.87 6.93
C GLU A 49 13.26 7.91 5.76
N ARG A 50 13.53 7.17 4.68
CA ARG A 50 12.62 7.08 3.52
C ARG A 50 11.25 6.52 3.91
N ASN A 51 11.23 5.45 4.72
CA ASN A 51 9.98 4.86 5.19
C ASN A 51 9.24 5.81 6.15
N ALA A 52 9.97 6.61 6.92
CA ALA A 52 9.35 7.62 7.79
C ALA A 52 8.64 8.72 6.98
N VAL A 53 9.27 9.21 5.90
CA VAL A 53 8.65 10.18 4.98
C VAL A 53 7.38 9.60 4.33
N ASP A 54 7.44 8.36 3.84
CA ASP A 54 6.28 7.67 3.28
C ASP A 54 5.15 7.49 4.30
N ASN A 55 5.50 7.13 5.54
CA ASN A 55 4.52 6.94 6.62
C ASN A 55 3.76 8.24 6.92
N ILE A 56 4.49 9.36 6.98
CA ILE A 56 3.89 10.69 7.17
C ILE A 56 3.05 11.08 5.95
N GLY A 57 3.52 10.77 4.74
CA GLY A 57 2.81 11.04 3.49
C GLY A 57 1.47 10.30 3.41
N ALA A 58 1.39 9.07 3.93
CA ALA A 58 0.16 8.28 3.93
C ALA A 58 -0.99 8.95 4.69
N GLY A 59 -0.68 9.75 5.72
CA GLY A 59 -1.68 10.50 6.49
C GLY A 59 -2.15 11.81 5.83
N LYS A 60 -1.56 12.20 4.69
CA LYS A 60 -1.91 13.42 3.95
C LYS A 60 -2.84 13.10 2.77
N GLY A 61 -3.59 14.09 2.31
CA GLY A 61 -4.55 13.93 1.20
C GLY A 61 -5.79 13.14 1.61
N LEU A 62 -6.52 12.61 0.63
CA LEU A 62 -7.74 11.85 0.89
C LEU A 62 -7.40 10.44 1.42
N LEU A 63 -8.21 9.96 2.34
CA LEU A 63 -8.20 8.56 2.75
C LEU A 63 -9.14 7.74 1.86
N PRO A 64 -8.76 6.52 1.46
CA PRO A 64 -9.63 5.63 0.71
C PRO A 64 -11.02 5.48 1.33
N THR A 65 -12.07 5.63 0.52
CA THR A 65 -13.44 5.26 0.91
C THR A 65 -13.58 3.73 0.91
N SER A 66 -14.73 3.21 1.33
CA SER A 66 -15.03 1.77 1.21
C SER A 66 -14.90 1.28 -0.24
N GLN A 67 -15.40 2.06 -1.20
CA GLN A 67 -15.33 1.74 -2.62
C GLN A 67 -13.89 1.71 -3.13
N ILE A 68 -13.07 2.69 -2.73
CA ILE A 68 -11.64 2.72 -3.10
C ILE A 68 -10.91 1.52 -2.48
N ARG A 69 -11.20 1.16 -1.22
CA ARG A 69 -10.60 -0.04 -0.58
C ARG A 69 -10.93 -1.32 -1.34
N SER A 70 -12.18 -1.51 -1.76
CA SER A 70 -12.56 -2.67 -2.58
C SER A 70 -11.79 -2.71 -3.90
N ARG A 71 -11.62 -1.57 -4.58
CA ARG A 71 -10.79 -1.46 -5.79
C ARG A 71 -9.31 -1.80 -5.52
N MET A 72 -8.78 -1.43 -4.35
CA MET A 72 -7.41 -1.79 -3.94
C MET A 72 -7.26 -3.30 -3.73
N GLU A 73 -8.24 -3.94 -3.09
CA GLU A 73 -8.27 -5.40 -2.87
C GLU A 73 -8.32 -6.14 -4.20
N GLU A 74 -9.27 -5.78 -5.07
CA GLU A 74 -9.42 -6.36 -6.42
C GLU A 74 -8.14 -6.23 -7.24
N PHE A 75 -7.51 -5.05 -7.22
CA PHE A 75 -6.25 -4.81 -7.92
C PHE A 75 -5.14 -5.73 -7.40
N ILE A 76 -4.97 -5.81 -6.07
CA ILE A 76 -3.94 -6.66 -5.46
C ILE A 76 -4.21 -8.12 -5.78
N ASP A 77 -5.46 -8.57 -5.73
CA ASP A 77 -5.84 -9.96 -6.00
C ASP A 77 -5.65 -10.37 -7.46
N ALA A 78 -5.81 -9.43 -8.40
CA ALA A 78 -5.50 -9.64 -9.80
C ALA A 78 -3.99 -9.75 -10.10
N LEU A 79 -3.10 -9.35 -9.18
CA LEU A 79 -1.66 -9.48 -9.40
C LEU A 79 -1.25 -10.97 -9.42
N PRO A 80 -0.35 -11.34 -10.35
CA PRO A 80 0.12 -12.71 -10.45
C PRO A 80 0.80 -13.15 -9.15
N PRO A 81 0.74 -14.45 -8.81
CA PRO A 81 1.44 -14.97 -7.65
C PRO A 81 2.95 -14.72 -7.78
N VAL A 82 3.60 -14.51 -6.65
CA VAL A 82 5.07 -14.43 -6.59
C VAL A 82 5.62 -15.77 -7.05
N GLU A 83 6.36 -15.79 -8.16
CA GLU A 83 7.09 -16.98 -8.59
C GLU A 83 8.02 -17.44 -7.47
N ARG A 84 7.87 -18.69 -7.03
CA ARG A 84 8.82 -19.29 -6.11
C ARG A 84 10.13 -19.49 -6.89
N PRO A 85 11.29 -19.01 -6.39
CA PRO A 85 12.54 -19.29 -7.06
C PRO A 85 12.70 -20.81 -7.17
N THR A 86 12.90 -21.29 -8.40
CA THR A 86 13.25 -22.68 -8.68
C THR A 86 14.54 -22.98 -7.92
N ARG A 87 14.48 -23.92 -6.98
CA ARG A 87 15.70 -24.46 -6.36
C ARG A 87 16.43 -25.26 -7.44
N SER A 88 17.54 -24.73 -7.92
CA SER A 88 18.58 -25.50 -8.61
C SER A 88 19.37 -26.35 -7.63
#